data_AF-A0A9W9UU84-F1
#
_entry.id   AF-A0A9W9UU84-F1
#
_cell.length_a   1.000
_cell.length_b   1.000
_cell.length_c   1.000
_cell.angle_alpha   90.00
_cell.angle_beta   90.00
_cell.angle_gamma   90.00
#
_symmetry.space_group_name_H-M   'P 1'
#
loop_
_entity.id
_entity.type
_entity.pdbx_description
1 polymer ?
#
loop_
_entity_poly.entity_id
_entity_poly.type
_entity_poly.pdbx_seq_one_letter_code
_entity_poly.pdbx_strand_id
1 'polypeptide(L)'
;MSVNIQELDTNMQAVIDAFESHPECQPPNTNPSIFFSYDFIRNTHKQLKQVDPAKYAAGDKAAQAAVQEIIGRNSFASILVNDTSGKVAMITGAVAAL
;
A
#
# COMPACT_ATOMS: atom_id res chain seq x y z
N MET A 1 -17.98 -0.14 10.58
CA MET A 1 -16.86 -1.10 10.64
C MET A 1 -15.67 -0.34 11.18
N SER A 2 -15.29 -0.55 12.43
CA SER A 2 -14.13 0.10 13.06
C SER A 2 -12.88 -0.70 12.70
N VAL A 3 -11.90 -0.06 12.06
CA VAL A 3 -10.63 -0.71 11.71
C VAL A 3 -9.66 -0.60 12.87
N ASN A 4 -9.01 -1.71 13.20
CA ASN A 4 -7.93 -1.72 14.18
C ASN A 4 -6.64 -1.22 13.52
N ILE A 5 -6.23 0.00 13.87
CA ILE A 5 -5.02 0.64 13.30
C ILE A 5 -3.75 -0.17 13.60
N GLN A 6 -3.65 -0.81 14.77
CA GLN A 6 -2.47 -1.60 15.14
C GLN A 6 -2.39 -2.90 14.35
N GLU A 7 -3.52 -3.57 14.13
CA GLU A 7 -3.59 -4.76 13.29
C GLU A 7 -3.25 -4.41 11.84
N LEU A 8 -3.79 -3.28 11.34
CA LEU A 8 -3.49 -2.79 10.00
C LEU A 8 -2.00 -2.46 9.83
N ASP A 9 -1.39 -1.80 10.81
CA ASP A 9 0.05 -1.51 10.83
C ASP A 9 0.90 -2.78 10.80
N THR A 10 0.54 -3.78 11.62
CA THR A 10 1.23 -5.07 11.68
C THR A 10 1.15 -5.80 10.34
N ASN A 11 -0.04 -5.85 9.74
CA ASN A 11 -0.24 -6.52 8.44
C ASN A 11 0.53 -5.81 7.31
N MET A 12 0.53 -4.49 7.29
CA MET A 12 1.29 -3.73 6.28
C MET A 12 2.79 -3.91 6.44
N GLN A 13 3.31 -3.95 7.67
CA GLN A 13 4.71 -4.23 7.93
C GLN A 13 5.10 -5.64 7.45
N ALA A 14 4.28 -6.66 7.72
CA ALA A 14 4.55 -8.02 7.25
C ALA A 14 4.64 -8.12 5.72
N VAL A 15 3.80 -7.37 4.99
CA VAL A 15 3.86 -7.30 3.52
C VAL A 15 5.13 -6.61 3.05
N ILE A 16 5.52 -5.49 3.68
CA ILE A 16 6.77 -4.77 3.39
C ILE A 16 7.97 -5.70 3.58
N ASP A 17 8.03 -6.43 4.70
CA ASP A 17 9.12 -7.37 5.01
C ASP A 17 9.19 -8.49 3.95
N ALA A 18 8.04 -8.96 3.47
CA ALA A 18 7.99 -9.96 2.39
C ALA A 18 8.57 -9.40 1.07
N PHE A 19 8.24 -8.17 0.69
CA PHE A 19 8.85 -7.52 -0.48
C PHE A 19 10.35 -7.31 -0.31
N GLU A 20 10.81 -6.88 0.86
CA GLU A 20 12.23 -6.69 1.14
C GLU A 20 13.01 -8.01 1.10
N SER A 21 12.38 -9.13 1.48
CA SER A 21 12.99 -10.46 1.35
C SER A 21 12.97 -11.03 -0.08
N HIS A 22 12.21 -10.42 -1.00
CA HIS A 22 12.01 -10.96 -2.35
C HIS A 22 13.22 -10.68 -3.26
N PRO A 23 13.83 -11.70 -3.90
CA PRO A 23 15.02 -11.52 -4.74
C PRO A 23 14.83 -10.53 -5.89
N GLU A 24 13.63 -10.48 -6.49
CA GLU A 24 13.32 -9.55 -7.57
C GLU A 24 13.03 -8.12 -7.08
N CYS A 25 12.99 -7.87 -5.77
CA CYS A 25 12.94 -6.53 -5.19
C CYS A 25 14.34 -6.05 -4.76
N GLN A 26 15.38 -6.88 -4.95
CA GLN A 26 16.76 -6.59 -4.59
C GLN A 26 17.61 -6.27 -5.84
N PRO A 27 18.66 -5.45 -5.72
CA PRO A 27 19.63 -5.24 -6.80
C PRO A 27 20.41 -6.53 -7.12
N PRO A 28 20.93 -6.72 -8.35
CA PRO A 28 20.89 -5.79 -9.50
C PRO A 28 19.68 -5.99 -10.44
N ASN A 29 18.92 -7.07 -10.28
CA ASN A 29 17.81 -7.43 -11.17
C ASN A 29 16.46 -7.10 -10.53
N THR A 30 16.30 -5.85 -10.10
CA THR A 30 15.04 -5.39 -9.50
C THR A 30 13.96 -5.29 -10.57
N ASN A 31 12.88 -6.06 -10.41
CA ASN A 31 11.71 -5.99 -11.26
C ASN A 31 10.97 -4.66 -11.01
N PRO A 32 10.80 -3.79 -12.02
CA PRO A 32 10.21 -2.47 -11.84
C PRO A 32 8.78 -2.48 -11.29
N SER A 33 7.95 -3.46 -11.69
CA SER A 33 6.57 -3.58 -11.23
C SER A 33 6.51 -3.99 -9.75
N ILE A 34 7.35 -4.94 -9.34
CA ILE A 34 7.47 -5.38 -7.94
C ILE A 34 7.97 -4.21 -7.08
N PHE A 35 8.97 -3.48 -7.54
CA PHE A 35 9.50 -2.31 -6.84
C PHE A 35 8.44 -1.20 -6.69
N PHE A 36 7.64 -0.93 -7.73
CA PHE A 36 6.56 0.04 -7.64
C PHE A 36 5.48 -0.38 -6.63
N SER A 37 5.07 -1.65 -6.64
CA SER A 37 4.12 -2.18 -5.64
C SER A 37 4.68 -2.06 -4.22
N TYR A 38 5.95 -2.39 -4.02
CA TYR A 38 6.64 -2.21 -2.74
C TYR A 38 6.63 -0.74 -2.29
N ASP A 39 7.04 0.19 -3.15
CA ASP A 39 7.09 1.62 -2.81
C ASP A 39 5.69 2.18 -2.52
N PHE A 40 4.67 1.76 -3.28
CA PHE A 40 3.28 2.14 -3.05
C PHE A 40 2.77 1.68 -1.67
N ILE A 41 3.02 0.42 -1.31
CA ILE A 41 2.62 -0.13 -0.01
C ILE A 41 3.39 0.55 1.13
N ARG A 42 4.70 0.75 0.96
CA ARG A 42 5.56 1.45 1.93
C ARG A 42 5.12 2.88 2.17
N ASN A 43 4.76 3.63 1.12
CA ASN A 43 4.26 5.00 1.26
C ASN A 43 2.87 5.05 1.90
N THR A 44 2.01 4.07 1.60
CA THR A 44 0.71 3.93 2.28
C THR A 44 0.89 3.61 3.76
N HIS A 45 1.88 2.79 4.13
CA HIS A 45 2.21 2.49 5.53
C HIS A 45 2.72 3.72 6.29
N LYS A 46 3.56 4.54 5.65
CA LYS A 46 3.97 5.83 6.22
C LYS A 46 2.79 6.75 6.50
N GLN A 47 1.79 6.79 5.62
CA GLN A 47 0.57 7.57 5.84
C GLN A 47 -0.23 7.02 7.04
N LEU A 48 -0.33 5.69 7.19
CA LEU A 48 -0.95 5.08 8.36
C LEU A 48 -0.27 5.50 9.67
N LYS A 49 1.07 5.54 9.70
CA LYS A 49 1.84 5.99 10.88
C LYS A 49 1.64 7.47 11.23
N GLN A 50 1.10 8.27 10.31
CA GLN A 50 0.75 9.67 10.55
C GLN A 50 -0.67 9.83 11.11
N VAL A 51 -1.51 8.78 11.09
CA VAL A 51 -2.84 8.80 11.69
C VAL A 51 -2.72 8.77 13.20
N ASP A 52 -3.34 9.75 13.86
CA ASP A 52 -3.48 9.77 15.32
C ASP A 52 -4.60 8.78 15.74
N PRO A 53 -4.26 7.67 16.44
CA PRO A 53 -5.24 6.67 16.81
C PRO A 53 -6.31 7.19 17.78
N ALA A 54 -5.96 8.16 18.62
CA ALA A 54 -6.91 8.75 19.57
C ALA A 54 -7.95 9.62 18.83
N LYS A 55 -7.52 10.37 17.81
CA LYS A 55 -8.44 11.14 16.96
C LYS A 55 -9.33 10.24 16.12
N TYR A 56 -8.79 9.15 15.58
CA TYR A 56 -9.59 8.15 14.87
C TYR A 56 -10.67 7.55 15.78
N ALA A 57 -10.30 7.12 17.00
CA ALA A 57 -11.22 6.59 17.99
C ALA A 57 -12.28 7.61 18.45
N ALA A 58 -11.91 8.89 18.50
CA ALA A 58 -12.83 10.00 18.79
C ALA A 58 -13.76 10.37 17.62
N GLY A 59 -13.61 9.74 16.45
CA GLY A 59 -14.45 10.00 15.29
C GLY A 59 -14.10 11.28 14.52
N ASP A 60 -12.87 11.78 14.67
CA ASP A 60 -12.40 12.94 13.90
C ASP A 60 -12.49 12.67 12.40
N LYS A 61 -13.09 13.61 11.65
CA LYS A 61 -13.36 13.41 10.22
C LYS A 61 -12.09 13.29 9.39
N ALA A 62 -11.02 14.01 9.73
CA ALA A 62 -9.77 13.94 9.00
C ALA A 62 -9.06 12.60 9.25
N ALA A 63 -9.02 12.14 10.50
CA ALA A 63 -8.48 10.83 10.84
C ALA A 63 -9.29 9.68 10.21
N GLN A 64 -10.63 9.79 10.19
CA GLN A 64 -11.50 8.81 9.52
C GLN A 64 -11.28 8.78 8.00
N ALA A 65 -11.15 9.95 7.35
CA ALA A 65 -10.87 10.04 5.92
C ALA A 65 -9.51 9.43 5.56
N ALA A 66 -8.48 9.71 6.36
CA ALA A 66 -7.14 9.14 6.17
C ALA A 66 -7.16 7.61 6.27
N VAL A 67 -7.83 7.04 7.28
CA VAL A 67 -7.96 5.59 7.41
C VAL A 67 -8.75 4.97 6.25
N GLN A 68 -9.83 5.62 5.78
CA GLN A 68 -10.55 5.15 4.61
C GLN A 68 -9.70 5.16 3.34
N GLU A 69 -8.87 6.19 3.14
CA GLU A 69 -7.93 6.23 2.02
C GLU A 69 -6.93 5.07 2.08
N ILE A 70 -6.38 4.78 3.27
CA ILE A 70 -5.45 3.67 3.48
C ILE A 70 -6.11 2.31 3.16
N ILE A 71 -7.36 2.10 3.58
CA ILE A 71 -8.12 0.89 3.23
C ILE A 71 -8.31 0.77 1.72
N GLY A 72 -8.65 1.89 1.05
CA GLY A 72 -8.79 1.94 -0.41
C GLY A 72 -7.49 1.60 -1.12
N ARG A 73 -6.37 2.18 -0.65
CA ARG A 73 -5.03 1.90 -1.17
C ARG A 73 -4.61 0.44 -0.95
N ASN A 74 -4.91 -0.16 0.20
CA ASN A 74 -4.63 -1.57 0.44
C ASN A 74 -5.46 -2.49 -0.45
N SER A 75 -6.74 -2.15 -0.66
CA SER A 75 -7.58 -2.87 -1.63
C SER A 75 -7.01 -2.76 -3.05
N PHE A 76 -6.55 -1.57 -3.43
CA PHE A 76 -5.91 -1.34 -4.73
C PHE A 76 -4.57 -2.09 -4.86
N ALA A 77 -3.75 -2.14 -3.81
CA ALA A 77 -2.53 -2.92 -3.76
C ALA A 77 -2.80 -4.42 -3.96
N SER A 78 -3.86 -4.95 -3.35
CA SER A 78 -4.30 -6.33 -3.59
C SER A 78 -4.67 -6.55 -5.06
N ILE A 79 -5.32 -5.59 -5.71
CA ILE A 79 -5.64 -5.69 -7.15
C ILE A 79 -4.34 -5.62 -7.97
N LEU A 80 -3.41 -4.71 -7.66
CA LEU A 80 -2.11 -4.61 -8.34
C LEU A 80 -1.30 -5.91 -8.28
N VAL A 81 -1.22 -6.54 -7.11
CA VAL A 81 -0.44 -7.76 -6.90
C VAL A 81 -1.09 -8.98 -7.55
N ASN A 82 -2.43 -9.03 -7.59
CA ASN A 82 -3.16 -10.15 -8.20
C ASN A 82 -3.51 -9.92 -9.68
N ASP A 83 -3.24 -8.74 -10.25
CA ASP A 83 -3.50 -8.46 -11.66
C ASP A 83 -2.45 -9.11 -12.55
N THR A 84 -2.74 -10.34 -12.97
CA THR A 84 -1.94 -11.07 -13.96
C THR A 84 -2.19 -10.58 -15.40
N SER A 85 -3.13 -9.64 -15.61
CA SER A 85 -3.55 -9.17 -16.94
C SER A 85 -2.88 -7.87 -17.39
N GLY A 86 -2.21 -7.15 -16.48
CA GLY A 86 -1.56 -5.87 -16.75
C GLY A 86 -2.53 -4.71 -17.01
N LYS A 87 -3.84 -4.91 -16.83
CA LYS A 87 -4.87 -3.87 -17.04
C LYS A 87 -4.74 -2.74 -16.04
N VAL A 88 -4.32 -3.03 -14.81
CA VAL A 88 -4.12 -2.00 -13.79
C VAL A 88 -2.97 -1.10 -14.20
N ALA A 89 -1.86 -1.67 -14.70
CA ALA A 89 -0.73 -0.91 -15.24
C ALA A 89 -1.16 0.00 -16.41
N MET A 90 -2.07 -0.47 -17.28
CA MET A 90 -2.61 0.35 -18.38
C MET A 90 -3.52 1.50 -17.91
N ILE A 91 -4.26 1.32 -16.82
CA ILE A 91 -5.14 2.36 -16.24
C ILE A 91 -4.35 3.38 -15.41
N THR A 92 -3.27 2.96 -14.74
CA THR A 92 -2.41 3.84 -13.91
C THR A 92 -1.31 4.54 -14.71
N GLY A 93 -1.28 4.39 -16.03
CA GLY A 93 -0.38 5.16 -16.90
C GLY A 93 1.00 4.53 -17.15
N ALA A 94 1.16 3.22 -17.05
CA ALA A 94 2.39 2.53 -17.48
C ALA A 94 2.51 2.38 -19.02
N VAL A 95 1.78 3.18 -19.81
CA VAL A 95 1.95 3.24 -21.28
C VAL A 95 1.75 4.66 -21.81
N ALA A 96 2.58 5.61 -21.37
CA ALA A 96 2.78 6.88 -22.08
C ALA A 96 4.12 7.55 -21.69
N ALA A 97 5.24 6.87 -21.92
CA ALA A 97 6.55 7.51 -22.10
C ALA A 97 7.57 6.51 -22.67
N LEU A 98 7.38 6.13 -23.94
CA LEU A 98 8.44 5.89 -24.92
C LEU A 98 7.90 6.31 -26.29
#